data_AF-A0A655ALP1-F1
#
_entry.id   AF-A0A655ALP1-F1
#
_cell.length_a   1.000
_cell.length_b   1.000
_cell.length_c   1.000
_cell.angle_alpha   90.00
_cell.angle_beta   90.00
_cell.angle_gamma   90.00
#
_symmetry.space_group_name_H-M   'P 1'
#
loop_
_entity.id
_entity.type
_entity.pdbx_description
1 polymer ?
#
loop_
_entity_poly.entity_id
_entity_poly.type
_entity_poly.pdbx_seq_one_letter_code
_entity_poly.pdbx_strand_id
1 'polypeptide(L)'
;MEEYLRGLRQAAGEADKMPKASNATPRERLLALFDRPNRGDGRMRGCPFHNAAVEAAGEMPGVERIVHSHKRDYIKGLARLAREAGAAHPRSLGNQLAVLFEGAAALSTSLDDAGPWAHARAAAEVLIDQATARPV
;
A
#
# COMPACT_ATOMS: atom_id res chain seq x y z
N MET A 1 9.23 -18.17 -8.45
CA MET A 1 8.24 -17.15 -8.03
C MET A 1 8.09 -17.07 -6.52
N GLU A 2 7.80 -18.17 -5.82
CA GLU A 2 7.61 -18.13 -4.36
C GLU A 2 8.80 -17.58 -3.58
N GLU A 3 10.03 -18.01 -3.88
CA GLU A 3 11.25 -17.51 -3.23
C GLU A 3 11.44 -16.00 -3.46
N TYR A 4 11.20 -15.54 -4.67
CA TYR A 4 11.22 -14.11 -5.02
C TYR A 4 10.23 -13.31 -4.16
N LEU A 5 8.98 -13.78 -4.05
CA LEU A 5 7.96 -13.10 -3.23
C LEU A 5 8.27 -13.15 -1.73
N ARG A 6 8.85 -14.25 -1.24
CA ARG A 6 9.33 -14.35 0.16
C ARG A 6 10.44 -13.34 0.43
N GLY A 7 11.40 -13.23 -0.47
CA GLY A 7 12.48 -12.24 -0.39
C GLY A 7 11.94 -10.81 -0.34
N LEU A 8 11.02 -10.46 -1.24
CA LEU A 8 10.36 -9.15 -1.24
C LEU A 8 9.60 -8.87 0.05
N ARG A 9 8.85 -9.86 0.57
CA ARG A 9 8.10 -9.71 1.83
C ARG A 9 9.03 -9.50 3.01
N GLN A 10 10.17 -10.20 3.06
CA GLN A 10 11.16 -10.03 4.10
C GLN A 10 11.76 -8.62 4.06
N ALA A 11 12.21 -8.16 2.89
CA ALA A 11 12.74 -6.82 2.69
C ALA A 11 11.73 -5.73 3.07
N ALA A 12 10.45 -5.88 2.71
CA ALA A 12 9.39 -4.95 3.09
C ALA A 12 9.15 -4.93 4.61
N GLY A 13 9.20 -6.09 5.27
CA GLY A 13 9.10 -6.18 6.73
C GLY A 13 10.30 -5.57 7.45
N GLU A 14 11.49 -5.65 6.88
CA GLU A 14 12.70 -4.99 7.39
C GLU A 14 12.65 -3.46 7.17
N ALA A 15 12.10 -2.99 6.05
CA ALA A 15 11.87 -1.57 5.80
C ALA A 15 10.87 -0.94 6.79
N ASP A 16 9.85 -1.68 7.25
CA ASP A 16 8.93 -1.19 8.30
C ASP A 16 9.60 -1.09 9.68
N LYS A 17 10.70 -1.84 9.90
CA LYS A 17 11.51 -1.81 11.14
C LYS A 17 12.60 -0.72 11.10
N MET A 18 13.02 -0.27 9.92
CA MET A 18 13.98 0.82 9.77
C MET A 18 13.38 2.11 10.36
N PRO A 19 14.15 2.97 11.05
CA PRO A 19 13.65 4.25 11.54
C PRO A 19 13.15 5.07 10.35
N LYS A 20 11.82 5.20 10.22
CA LYS A 20 11.20 6.13 9.28
C LYS A 20 11.69 7.53 9.67
N ALA A 21 12.08 8.36 8.69
CA ALA A 21 12.67 9.69 8.92
C ALA A 21 12.04 10.35 10.16
N SER A 22 12.86 10.57 11.19
CA SER A 22 12.49 10.52 12.62
C SER A 22 11.41 11.50 13.09
N ASN A 23 10.91 12.37 12.21
CA ASN A 23 10.02 13.48 12.54
C ASN A 23 8.69 13.46 11.77
N ALA A 24 8.44 12.50 10.86
CA ALA A 24 7.19 12.47 10.09
C ALA A 24 6.00 12.01 10.97
N THR A 25 4.94 12.81 10.98
CA THR A 25 3.68 12.48 11.64
C THR A 25 3.05 11.21 11.03
N PRO A 26 2.21 10.48 11.79
CA PRO A 26 1.47 9.35 11.24
C PRO A 26 0.66 9.68 9.98
N ARG A 27 0.09 10.89 9.90
CA ARG A 27 -0.61 11.40 8.70
C ARG A 27 0.33 11.49 7.49
N GLU A 28 1.49 12.11 7.65
CA GLU A 28 2.48 12.22 6.57
C GLU A 28 2.96 10.85 6.12
N ARG A 29 3.16 9.91 7.06
CA ARG A 29 3.54 8.52 6.74
C ARG A 29 2.47 7.78 5.94
N LEU A 30 1.18 8.04 6.18
CA LEU A 30 0.08 7.47 5.37
C LEU A 30 0.07 8.07 3.97
N LEU A 31 0.28 9.38 3.85
CA LEU A 31 0.27 10.06 2.56
C LEU A 31 1.49 9.72 1.69
N ALA A 32 2.66 9.50 2.32
CA ALA A 32 3.88 9.11 1.63
C ALA A 32 3.77 7.77 0.89
N LEU A 33 2.79 6.93 1.27
CA LEU A 33 2.48 5.68 0.55
C LEU A 33 1.99 5.96 -0.88
N PHE A 34 1.47 7.15 -1.15
CA PHE A 34 0.93 7.55 -2.45
C PHE A 34 1.86 8.48 -3.22
N ASP A 35 3.09 8.66 -2.76
CA ASP A 35 4.09 9.41 -3.51
C ASP A 35 4.38 8.70 -4.83
N ARG A 36 4.58 9.50 -5.89
CA ARG A 36 4.73 8.95 -7.23
C ARG A 36 5.95 8.04 -7.29
N PRO A 37 5.79 6.80 -7.80
CA PRO A 37 6.93 5.92 -7.97
C PRO A 37 7.89 6.50 -9.01
N ASN A 38 9.18 6.50 -8.68
CA ASN A 38 10.24 6.79 -9.65
C ASN A 38 10.54 5.53 -10.46
N ARG A 39 10.16 5.52 -11.74
CA ARG A 39 10.37 4.39 -12.64
C ARG A 39 11.70 4.45 -13.42
N GLY A 40 12.47 5.54 -13.28
CA GLY A 40 13.60 5.84 -14.16
C GLY A 40 13.18 5.84 -15.64
N ASP A 41 14.03 5.29 -16.50
CA ASP A 41 13.74 5.13 -17.95
C ASP A 41 12.93 3.86 -18.26
N GLY A 42 12.46 3.14 -17.24
CA GLY A 42 11.73 1.88 -17.37
C GLY A 42 10.21 2.01 -17.47
N ARG A 43 9.53 0.87 -17.63
CA ARG A 43 8.06 0.74 -17.58
C ARG A 43 7.55 0.60 -16.15
N MET A 44 6.31 1.01 -15.91
CA MET A 44 5.64 0.81 -14.63
C MET A 44 5.34 -0.68 -14.38
N ARG A 45 5.96 -1.26 -13.35
CA ARG A 45 5.79 -2.69 -13.00
C ARG A 45 4.76 -2.97 -11.89
N GLY A 46 4.31 -1.92 -11.20
CA GLY A 46 3.26 -2.03 -10.18
C GLY A 46 3.67 -2.87 -8.98
N CYS A 47 2.68 -3.45 -8.30
CA CYS A 47 2.91 -4.29 -7.14
C CYS A 47 3.25 -5.74 -7.57
N PRO A 48 4.43 -6.28 -7.22
CA PRO A 48 4.81 -7.65 -7.60
C PRO A 48 3.87 -8.72 -7.02
N PHE A 49 3.26 -8.46 -5.85
CA PHE A 49 2.27 -9.37 -5.26
C PHE A 49 0.92 -9.35 -5.99
N HIS A 50 0.54 -8.20 -6.58
CA HIS A 50 -0.67 -8.12 -7.40
C HIS A 50 -0.48 -8.93 -8.69
N ASN A 51 0.66 -8.72 -9.38
CA ASN A 51 0.99 -9.47 -10.60
C ASN A 51 1.03 -10.97 -10.33
N ALA A 52 1.63 -11.39 -9.21
CA ALA A 52 1.66 -12.80 -8.82
C ALA A 52 0.26 -13.37 -8.50
N ALA A 53 -0.67 -12.59 -7.95
CA ALA A 53 -2.05 -13.05 -7.79
C ALA A 53 -2.75 -13.25 -9.13
N VAL A 54 -2.55 -12.32 -10.07
CA VAL A 54 -3.10 -12.42 -11.44
C VAL A 54 -2.53 -13.64 -12.16
N GLU A 55 -1.22 -13.89 -12.06
CA GLU A 55 -0.56 -15.05 -12.67
C GLU A 55 -0.95 -16.37 -11.98
N ALA A 56 -1.14 -16.37 -10.66
CA ALA A 56 -1.51 -17.56 -9.89
C ALA A 56 -2.89 -18.08 -10.29
N ALA A 57 -3.89 -17.20 -10.40
CA ALA A 57 -5.24 -17.52 -10.89
C ALA A 57 -5.88 -18.82 -10.31
N GLY A 58 -5.60 -19.19 -9.04
CA GLY A 58 -6.10 -20.44 -8.44
C GLY A 58 -5.19 -21.66 -8.60
N GLU A 59 -4.19 -21.59 -9.48
CA GLU A 59 -3.37 -22.72 -9.90
C GLU A 59 -2.04 -22.82 -9.13
N MET A 60 -1.70 -21.81 -8.32
CA MET A 60 -0.44 -21.75 -7.56
C MET A 60 -0.67 -21.53 -6.06
N PRO A 61 -1.13 -22.55 -5.30
CA PRO A 61 -1.55 -22.37 -3.90
C PRO A 61 -0.46 -21.81 -2.97
N GLY A 62 0.83 -22.09 -3.24
CA GLY A 62 1.93 -21.54 -2.46
C GLY A 62 2.17 -20.05 -2.70
N VAL A 63 2.03 -19.60 -3.96
CA VAL A 63 2.06 -18.18 -4.33
C VAL A 63 0.88 -17.45 -3.69
N GLU A 64 -0.32 -18.01 -3.78
CA GLU A 64 -1.54 -17.41 -3.21
C GLU A 64 -1.42 -17.21 -1.69
N ARG A 65 -0.91 -18.20 -0.97
CA ARG A 65 -0.66 -18.07 0.48
C ARG A 65 0.27 -16.90 0.79
N ILE A 66 1.35 -16.74 0.02
CA ILE A 66 2.31 -15.64 0.21
C ILE A 66 1.64 -14.30 -0.07
N VAL A 67 0.92 -14.18 -1.18
CA VAL A 67 0.22 -12.94 -1.55
C VAL A 67 -0.83 -12.58 -0.50
N HIS A 68 -1.69 -13.53 -0.11
CA HIS A 68 -2.73 -13.30 0.91
C HIS A 68 -2.14 -12.85 2.25
N SER A 69 -1.06 -13.51 2.71
CA SER A 69 -0.39 -13.11 3.94
C SER A 69 0.18 -11.70 3.82
N HIS A 70 0.87 -11.39 2.71
CA HIS A 70 1.45 -10.08 2.49
C HIS A 70 0.39 -8.97 2.47
N LYS A 71 -0.68 -9.12 1.68
CA LYS A 71 -1.75 -8.12 1.59
C LYS A 71 -2.46 -7.91 2.93
N ARG A 72 -2.73 -8.99 3.67
CA ARG A 72 -3.35 -8.89 5.01
C ARG A 72 -2.45 -8.16 6.00
N ASP A 73 -1.15 -8.42 5.99
CA ASP A 73 -0.21 -7.75 6.88
C ASP A 73 -0.03 -6.27 6.51
N TYR A 74 -0.01 -5.95 5.21
CA TYR A 74 -0.02 -4.57 4.72
C TYR A 74 -1.26 -3.80 5.23
N ILE A 75 -2.46 -4.35 5.05
CA ILE A 75 -3.72 -3.75 5.54
C ILE A 75 -3.70 -3.55 7.07
N LYS A 76 -3.17 -4.53 7.83
CA LYS A 76 -3.01 -4.38 9.30
C LYS A 76 -2.04 -3.23 9.64
N GLY A 77 -0.95 -3.10 8.89
CA GLY A 77 0.00 -2.00 9.04
C GLY A 77 -0.65 -0.63 8.81
N LEU A 78 -1.46 -0.51 7.75
CA LEU A 78 -2.24 0.70 7.47
C LEU A 78 -3.23 1.01 8.59
N ALA A 79 -3.97 0.02 9.08
CA ALA A 79 -4.90 0.21 10.19
C ALA A 79 -4.19 0.63 11.49
N ARG A 80 -2.99 0.09 11.76
CA ARG A 80 -2.17 0.50 12.89
C ARG A 80 -1.74 1.96 12.74
N LEU A 81 -1.26 2.35 11.56
CA LEU A 81 -0.81 3.72 11.30
C LEU A 81 -1.98 4.73 11.29
N ALA A 82 -3.15 4.33 10.79
CA ALA A 82 -4.39 5.09 10.90
C ALA A 82 -4.78 5.37 12.36
N ARG A 83 -4.61 4.37 13.25
CA ARG A 83 -4.84 4.56 14.69
C ARG A 83 -3.82 5.52 15.30
N GLU A 84 -2.54 5.39 14.94
CA GLU A 84 -1.49 6.34 15.34
C GLU A 84 -1.82 7.78 14.88
N ALA A 85 -2.49 7.94 13.74
CA ALA A 85 -2.95 9.22 13.23
C ALA A 85 -4.22 9.77 13.91
N GLY A 86 -4.83 9.02 14.84
CA GLY A 86 -6.04 9.45 15.56
C GLY A 86 -7.35 9.14 14.83
N ALA A 87 -7.34 8.22 13.86
CA ALA A 87 -8.56 7.86 13.14
C ALA A 87 -9.63 7.26 14.07
N ALA A 88 -10.88 7.72 13.97
CA ALA A 88 -12.00 7.19 14.77
C ALA A 88 -12.29 5.71 14.45
N HIS A 89 -12.13 5.32 13.18
CA HIS A 89 -12.34 3.94 12.71
C HIS A 89 -11.11 3.40 11.96
N PRO A 90 -9.99 3.08 12.65
CA PRO A 90 -8.71 2.80 12.01
C PRO A 90 -8.72 1.62 11.03
N ARG A 91 -9.51 0.58 11.34
CA ARG A 91 -9.66 -0.58 10.45
C ARG A 91 -10.37 -0.20 9.15
N SER A 92 -11.38 0.67 9.21
CA SER A 92 -12.08 1.14 8.01
C SER A 92 -11.14 1.95 7.12
N LEU A 93 -10.46 2.95 7.70
CA LEU A 93 -9.50 3.77 6.97
C LEU A 93 -8.38 2.92 6.36
N GLY A 94 -7.81 1.99 7.12
CA GLY A 94 -6.75 1.11 6.62
C GLY A 94 -7.16 0.27 5.40
N ASN A 95 -8.41 -0.22 5.36
CA ASN A 95 -8.92 -0.94 4.18
C ASN A 95 -9.15 -0.01 2.99
N GLN A 96 -9.70 1.18 3.21
CA GLN A 96 -9.93 2.16 2.15
C GLN A 96 -8.61 2.60 1.51
N LEU A 97 -7.60 2.89 2.31
CA LEU A 97 -6.26 3.24 1.83
C LEU A 97 -5.60 2.09 1.07
N ALA A 98 -5.79 0.84 1.50
CA ALA A 98 -5.29 -0.32 0.76
C ALA A 98 -5.93 -0.43 -0.64
N VAL A 99 -7.24 -0.23 -0.75
CA VAL A 99 -7.95 -0.24 -2.04
C VAL A 99 -7.42 0.85 -2.96
N LEU A 100 -7.24 2.08 -2.46
CA LEU A 100 -6.67 3.18 -3.24
C LEU A 100 -5.25 2.88 -3.71
N PHE A 101 -4.41 2.31 -2.85
CA PHE A 101 -3.03 1.96 -3.19
C PHE A 101 -2.97 0.88 -4.27
N GLU A 102 -3.74 -0.20 -4.12
CA GLU A 102 -3.82 -1.26 -5.13
C GLU A 102 -4.35 -0.73 -6.47
N GLY A 103 -5.39 0.10 -6.43
CA GLY A 103 -5.96 0.72 -7.63
C GLY A 103 -4.98 1.64 -8.34
N ALA A 104 -4.24 2.46 -7.59
CA ALA A 104 -3.18 3.31 -8.14
C ALA A 104 -2.10 2.47 -8.82
N ALA A 105 -1.59 1.44 -8.14
CA ALA A 105 -0.57 0.57 -8.68
C ALA A 105 -1.04 -0.17 -9.95
N ALA A 106 -2.25 -0.71 -9.95
CA ALA A 106 -2.81 -1.46 -11.07
C ALA A 106 -3.08 -0.58 -12.30
N LEU A 107 -3.73 0.58 -12.13
CA LEU A 107 -3.97 1.53 -13.22
C LEU A 107 -2.66 2.08 -13.75
N SER A 108 -1.72 2.39 -12.86
CA SER A 108 -0.41 2.92 -13.23
C SER A 108 0.37 1.94 -14.11
N THR A 109 0.32 0.64 -13.80
CA THR A 109 0.88 -0.42 -14.65
C THR A 109 0.13 -0.57 -15.97
N SER A 110 -1.20 -0.57 -15.94
CA SER A 110 -2.02 -0.81 -17.12
C SER A 110 -1.88 0.31 -18.17
N LEU A 111 -1.73 1.55 -17.71
CA LEU A 111 -1.62 2.74 -18.55
C LEU A 111 -0.17 3.15 -18.83
N ASP A 112 0.81 2.51 -18.18
CA ASP A 112 2.21 2.94 -18.13
C ASP A 112 2.36 4.43 -17.73
N ASP A 113 1.51 4.88 -16.81
CA ASP A 113 1.37 6.27 -16.38
C ASP A 113 1.48 6.38 -14.85
N ALA A 114 2.16 7.39 -14.33
CA ALA A 114 2.23 7.67 -12.90
C ALA A 114 1.04 8.53 -12.40
N GLY A 115 0.21 9.08 -13.30
CA GLY A 115 -0.99 9.87 -13.00
C GLY A 115 -1.92 9.29 -11.93
N PRO A 116 -2.27 7.98 -11.98
CA PRO A 116 -3.14 7.34 -10.98
C PRO A 116 -2.71 7.53 -9.52
N TRP A 117 -1.41 7.63 -9.24
CA TRP A 117 -0.90 7.86 -7.88
C TRP A 117 -1.30 9.23 -7.34
N ALA A 118 -1.32 10.27 -8.18
CA ALA A 118 -1.76 11.59 -7.75
C ALA A 118 -3.25 11.62 -7.41
N HIS A 119 -4.08 10.92 -8.19
CA HIS A 119 -5.51 10.80 -7.92
C HIS A 119 -5.78 10.03 -6.62
N ALA A 120 -5.08 8.91 -6.40
CA ALA A 120 -5.17 8.14 -5.17
C ALA A 120 -4.71 8.94 -3.96
N ARG A 121 -3.63 9.72 -4.09
CA ARG A 121 -3.15 10.61 -3.04
C ARG A 121 -4.20 11.65 -2.62
N ALA A 122 -4.86 12.29 -3.59
CA ALA A 122 -5.90 13.27 -3.32
C ALA A 122 -7.11 12.64 -2.60
N ALA A 123 -7.53 11.45 -3.02
CA ALA A 123 -8.60 10.71 -2.34
C ALA A 123 -8.19 10.28 -0.92
N ALA A 124 -6.95 9.82 -0.74
CA ALA A 124 -6.41 9.41 0.56
C ALA A 124 -6.38 10.58 1.55
N GLU A 125 -6.00 11.78 1.10
CA GLU A 125 -5.99 13.00 1.92
C GLU A 125 -7.38 13.30 2.50
N VAL A 126 -8.42 13.30 1.66
CA VAL A 126 -9.81 13.49 2.11
C VAL A 126 -10.22 12.45 3.15
N LEU A 127 -9.93 11.17 2.90
CA LEU A 127 -10.29 10.09 3.82
C LEU A 127 -9.56 10.18 5.16
N ILE A 128 -8.27 10.53 5.14
CA ILE A 128 -7.47 10.67 6.36
C ILE A 128 -7.97 11.85 7.18
N ASP A 129 -8.19 13.00 6.56
CA ASP A 129 -8.65 14.21 7.25
C ASP A 129 -10.04 13.99 7.86
N GLN A 130 -10.98 13.40 7.12
CA GLN A 130 -12.29 13.05 7.65
C GLN A 130 -12.23 12.05 8.80
N ALA A 131 -11.40 11.02 8.69
CA ALA A 131 -11.30 9.99 9.71
C ALA A 131 -10.64 10.48 11.01
N THR A 132 -9.82 11.53 10.94
CA THR A 132 -9.03 12.08 12.05
C THR A 132 -9.60 13.38 12.61
N ALA A 133 -10.63 13.95 11.99
CA ALA A 133 -11.34 15.09 12.53
C ALA A 133 -12.00 14.74 13.87
N ARG A 134 -11.93 15.66 14.83
CA ARG A 134 -12.65 15.51 16.10
C ARG A 134 -14.16 15.62 15.81
N PRO A 135 -15.01 14.75 16.38
CA PRO A 135 -16.45 14.97 16.33
C PRO A 135 -16.77 16.34 16.93
N VAL A 136 -17.61 17.11 16.23
CA VAL A 136 -18.18 18.37 16.73
C VAL A 136 -19.31 18.03 17.70
#